data_AF-A0A4P6GGZ1-F1
#
_entry.id   AF-A0A4P6GGZ1-F1
#
_cell.length_a   1.000
_cell.length_b   1.000
_cell.length_c   1.000
_cell.angle_alpha   90.00
_cell.angle_beta   90.00
_cell.angle_gamma   90.00
#
_symmetry.space_group_name_H-M   'P 1'
#
loop_
_entity.id
_entity.type
_entity.pdbx_description
1 polymer ?
#
loop_
_entity_poly.entity_id
_entity_poly.type
_entity_poly.pdbx_seq_one_letter_code
_entity_poly.pdbx_strand_id
1 'polypeptide(L)'
;MLKPSCLLLGTLLSCSFANAQVFQRELGDFDLKLGTTASRSMAQGLVKPSTTGSFHGGLDLSHNSGLYVGQWAPSMGLTPGANLEVDSYMGFKQSFDHTLGYEVGMIHYSYPKVDTLDSQELFGGLTFLGSRFGAAFSNDPDKQNSTVFADLGGNQPFGIGISMKYTTHQLNTPVSVDGGYVGSFTDWSVQLSRPFMGVDLDLIYSGSSLSGGDCSAYSGHNSQCDGLVTLKAERAFY
;
A
#
# COMPACT_ATOMS: atom_id res chain seq x y z
N MET A 1 -26.74 9.58 -87.89
CA MET A 1 -25.56 10.29 -87.34
C MET A 1 -25.38 9.85 -85.89
N LEU A 2 -24.19 9.31 -85.58
CA LEU A 2 -23.53 8.96 -84.30
C LEU A 2 -24.30 8.46 -83.04
N LYS A 3 -23.90 7.23 -82.63
CA LYS A 3 -23.53 6.72 -81.27
C LYS A 3 -24.64 6.55 -80.20
N PRO A 4 -24.43 5.80 -79.08
CA PRO A 4 -23.23 5.09 -78.60
C PRO A 4 -23.43 3.63 -78.09
N SER A 5 -22.39 2.80 -78.24
CA SER A 5 -22.08 1.74 -77.28
C SER A 5 -21.55 2.36 -75.99
N CYS A 6 -22.22 2.13 -74.87
CA CYS A 6 -21.66 2.24 -73.51
C CYS A 6 -22.71 1.67 -72.55
N LEU A 7 -22.36 0.60 -71.82
CA LEU A 7 -22.71 0.35 -70.41
C LEU A 7 -22.32 -1.09 -70.06
N LEU A 8 -21.01 -1.33 -70.04
CA LEU A 8 -20.37 -2.45 -69.35
C LEU A 8 -19.62 -1.83 -68.17
N LEU A 9 -20.35 -1.39 -67.13
CA LEU A 9 -19.74 -0.84 -65.91
C LEU A 9 -20.74 -0.91 -64.73
N GLY A 10 -21.17 -2.11 -64.38
CA GLY A 10 -22.17 -2.33 -63.31
C GLY A 10 -21.79 -3.38 -62.27
N THR A 11 -20.55 -3.85 -62.25
CA THR A 11 -20.11 -4.94 -61.37
C THR A 11 -18.76 -4.62 -60.72
N LEU A 12 -18.74 -3.58 -59.90
CA LEU A 12 -17.84 -3.45 -58.75
C LEU A 12 -18.75 -3.38 -57.52
N LEU A 13 -19.34 -4.51 -57.15
CA LEU A 13 -18.96 -5.23 -55.93
C LEU A 13 -18.78 -4.30 -54.72
N SER A 14 -19.91 -3.90 -54.15
CA SER A 14 -20.25 -4.16 -52.75
C SER A 14 -19.04 -4.34 -51.82
N CYS A 15 -18.35 -3.24 -51.52
CA CYS A 15 -17.61 -3.15 -50.26
C CYS A 15 -18.66 -3.21 -49.15
N SER A 16 -18.76 -4.36 -48.49
CA SER A 16 -19.51 -4.45 -47.24
C SER A 16 -18.92 -3.41 -46.31
N PHE A 17 -19.69 -2.38 -45.96
CA PHE A 17 -19.31 -1.46 -44.90
C PHE A 17 -19.11 -2.30 -43.64
N ALA A 18 -17.86 -2.55 -43.27
CA ALA A 18 -17.52 -3.07 -41.97
C ALA A 18 -17.94 -2.00 -40.96
N ASN A 19 -19.15 -2.15 -40.41
CA ASN A 19 -19.60 -1.34 -39.30
C ASN A 19 -18.68 -1.67 -38.13
N ALA A 20 -17.77 -0.76 -37.80
CA ALA A 20 -17.05 -0.79 -36.54
C ALA A 20 -18.12 -0.62 -35.44
N GLN A 21 -18.62 -1.73 -34.92
CA GLN A 21 -19.43 -1.74 -33.72
C GLN A 21 -18.49 -1.34 -32.59
N VAL A 22 -18.72 -0.17 -31.99
CA VAL A 22 -18.09 0.19 -30.71
C VAL A 22 -18.61 -0.82 -29.70
N PHE A 23 -17.81 -1.82 -29.38
CA PHE A 23 -18.10 -2.75 -28.29
C PHE A 23 -18.04 -1.94 -26.99
N GLN A 24 -19.19 -1.47 -26.52
CA GLN A 24 -19.32 -0.93 -25.17
C GLN A 24 -19.27 -2.14 -24.23
N ARG A 25 -18.07 -2.45 -23.74
CA ARG A 25 -17.89 -3.55 -22.81
C ARG A 25 -18.48 -3.10 -21.47
N GLU A 26 -19.59 -3.71 -21.07
CA GLU A 26 -20.17 -3.52 -19.74
C GLU A 26 -19.13 -3.99 -18.71
N LEU A 27 -18.53 -3.05 -17.99
CA LEU A 27 -17.46 -3.36 -17.05
C LEU A 27 -18.00 -3.84 -15.70
N GLY A 28 -19.31 -3.74 -15.45
CA GLY A 28 -19.94 -3.99 -14.15
C GLY A 28 -20.02 -2.74 -13.28
N ASP A 29 -20.75 -2.83 -12.16
CA ASP A 29 -20.91 -1.74 -11.21
C ASP A 29 -19.66 -1.59 -10.33
N PHE A 30 -19.27 -0.34 -10.09
CA PHE A 30 -18.24 -0.01 -9.12
C PHE A 30 -18.88 0.45 -7.81
N ASP A 31 -18.32 0.01 -6.69
CA ASP A 31 -18.70 0.43 -5.36
C ASP A 31 -17.77 1.54 -4.86
N LEU A 32 -18.37 2.67 -4.47
CA LEU A 32 -17.68 3.86 -3.96
C LEU A 32 -17.82 3.92 -2.44
N LYS A 33 -16.69 3.89 -1.72
CA LYS A 33 -16.63 4.01 -0.26
C LYS A 33 -15.86 5.24 0.16
N LEU A 34 -16.41 5.95 1.14
CA LEU A 34 -15.73 7.01 1.88
C LEU A 34 -15.58 6.56 3.33
N GLY A 35 -14.38 6.63 3.90
CA GLY A 35 -14.17 6.14 5.25
C GLY A 35 -12.81 6.47 5.85
N THR A 36 -12.59 5.98 7.07
CA THR A 36 -11.34 6.10 7.83
C THR A 36 -10.47 4.84 7.73
N THR A 37 -10.79 3.95 6.79
CA THR A 37 -10.02 2.74 6.52
C THR A 37 -9.82 2.60 5.02
N ALA A 38 -8.57 2.46 4.59
CA ALA A 38 -8.25 2.25 3.17
C ALA A 38 -8.51 0.79 2.75
N SER A 39 -8.95 0.57 1.51
CA SER A 39 -9.25 -0.77 0.97
C SER A 39 -8.02 -1.68 0.76
N ARG A 40 -6.82 -1.10 0.80
CA ARG A 40 -5.50 -1.77 0.71
C ARG A 40 -5.13 -2.53 2.01
N SER A 41 -5.87 -3.58 2.32
CA SER A 41 -5.74 -4.32 3.58
C SER A 41 -4.35 -4.91 3.83
N MET A 42 -3.71 -5.47 2.81
CA MET A 42 -2.37 -6.04 2.93
C MET A 42 -1.28 -4.98 3.08
N ALA A 43 -1.49 -3.79 2.53
CA ALA A 43 -0.54 -2.70 2.62
C ALA A 43 -0.45 -2.11 4.03
N GLN A 44 -1.53 -2.11 4.83
CA GLN A 44 -1.54 -1.48 6.18
C GLN A 44 -0.45 -1.99 7.15
N GLY A 45 0.06 -3.21 6.96
CA GLY A 45 1.18 -3.75 7.75
C GLY A 45 2.57 -3.53 7.13
N LEU A 46 2.61 -3.04 5.89
CA LEU A 46 3.78 -2.94 5.03
C LEU A 46 4.15 -1.50 4.68
N VAL A 47 3.16 -0.61 4.69
CA VAL A 47 3.29 0.80 4.34
C VAL A 47 4.19 1.51 5.32
N LYS A 48 4.81 2.58 4.83
CA LYS A 48 5.51 3.51 5.69
C LYS A 48 4.58 3.99 6.81
N PRO A 49 5.01 3.88 8.08
CA PRO A 49 4.25 4.48 9.16
C PRO A 49 4.26 5.99 8.97
N SER A 50 3.11 6.54 8.58
CA SER A 50 2.89 7.99 8.53
C SER A 50 2.40 8.47 9.90
N THR A 51 2.81 9.67 10.30
CA THR A 51 2.20 10.35 11.45
C THR A 51 0.75 10.62 11.11
N THR A 52 -0.16 9.80 11.64
CA THR A 52 -1.58 9.98 11.38
C THR A 52 -1.99 11.32 11.98
N GLY A 53 -2.38 12.26 11.11
CA GLY A 53 -2.90 13.54 11.56
C GLY A 53 -4.19 13.34 12.34
N SER A 54 -4.59 14.34 13.12
CA SER A 54 -5.89 14.33 13.82
C SER A 54 -7.08 14.18 12.86
N PHE A 55 -6.86 14.49 11.58
CA PHE A 55 -7.79 14.26 10.48
C PHE A 55 -7.12 13.37 9.43
N HIS A 56 -7.74 12.22 9.19
CA HIS A 56 -7.36 11.25 8.18
C HIS A 56 -8.63 10.64 7.55
N GLY A 57 -8.50 10.13 6.34
CA GLY A 57 -9.63 9.57 5.60
C GLY A 57 -9.26 9.24 4.17
N GLY A 58 -10.16 8.54 3.49
CA GLY A 58 -9.95 8.18 2.10
C GLY A 58 -11.22 7.82 1.36
N LEU A 59 -11.04 7.73 0.05
CA LEU A 59 -12.05 7.38 -0.93
C LEU A 59 -11.55 6.17 -1.72
N ASP A 60 -12.42 5.18 -1.85
CA ASP A 60 -12.13 3.92 -2.52
C ASP A 60 -13.18 3.62 -3.58
N LEU A 61 -12.73 3.19 -4.75
CA LEU A 61 -13.56 2.67 -5.81
C LEU A 61 -13.15 1.21 -6.06
N SER A 62 -14.09 0.29 -5.90
CA SER A 62 -13.84 -1.14 -6.04
C SER A 62 -14.78 -1.78 -7.03
N HIS A 63 -14.31 -2.84 -7.70
CA HIS A 63 -15.07 -3.59 -8.69
C HIS A 63 -15.19 -5.05 -8.27
N ASN A 64 -16.30 -5.70 -8.65
CA ASN A 64 -16.55 -7.12 -8.34
C ASN A 64 -15.49 -8.08 -8.90
N SER A 65 -14.70 -7.65 -9.90
CA SER A 65 -13.55 -8.43 -10.38
C SER A 65 -12.41 -8.55 -9.36
N GLY A 66 -12.40 -7.71 -8.32
CA GLY A 66 -11.30 -7.58 -7.37
C GLY A 66 -10.40 -6.38 -7.62
N LEU A 67 -10.58 -5.66 -8.74
CA LEU A 67 -9.86 -4.42 -9.01
C LEU A 67 -10.32 -3.33 -8.04
N TYR A 68 -9.38 -2.54 -7.54
CA TYR A 68 -9.68 -1.35 -6.78
C TYR A 68 -8.69 -0.23 -7.06
N VAL A 69 -9.17 1.01 -6.93
CA VAL A 69 -8.37 2.23 -6.92
C VAL A 69 -8.83 3.07 -5.75
N GLY A 70 -7.92 3.79 -5.12
CA GLY A 70 -8.30 4.62 -3.99
C GLY A 70 -7.27 5.67 -3.67
N GLN A 71 -7.68 6.58 -2.80
CA GLN A 71 -6.86 7.64 -2.28
C GLN A 71 -7.05 7.72 -0.77
N TRP A 72 -5.94 7.76 -0.04
CA TRP A 72 -5.91 7.84 1.41
C TRP A 72 -5.01 8.99 1.84
N ALA A 73 -5.50 9.83 2.76
CA ALA A 73 -4.71 10.89 3.37
C ALA A 73 -4.49 10.53 4.85
N PRO A 74 -3.32 9.98 5.23
CA PRO A 74 -3.02 9.69 6.63
C PRO A 74 -2.84 10.97 7.45
N SER A 75 -2.46 12.08 6.82
CA SER A 75 -2.41 13.40 7.42
C SER A 75 -2.87 14.45 6.42
N MET A 76 -3.88 15.23 6.79
CA MET A 76 -4.35 16.37 5.98
C MET A 76 -3.47 17.64 6.13
N GLY A 77 -2.47 17.62 7.02
CA GLY A 77 -1.60 18.79 7.28
C GLY A 77 -2.38 20.02 7.76
N LEU A 78 -3.38 19.81 8.62
CA LEU A 78 -4.22 20.87 9.19
C LEU A 78 -3.71 21.39 10.53
N THR A 79 -2.79 20.65 11.15
CA THR A 79 -2.14 21.02 12.41
C THR A 79 -0.74 21.59 12.16
N PRO A 80 -0.27 22.54 12.98
CA PRO A 80 1.09 23.07 12.86
C PRO A 80 2.14 21.95 12.91
N GLY A 81 3.03 21.91 11.93
CA GLY A 81 4.10 20.88 11.82
C GLY A 81 3.68 19.58 11.14
N ALA A 82 2.40 19.39 10.80
CA ALA A 82 1.95 18.24 10.02
C ALA A 82 1.96 18.57 8.51
N ASN A 83 2.57 17.70 7.72
CA ASN A 83 2.53 17.80 6.26
C ASN A 83 1.28 17.11 5.71
N LEU A 84 0.80 17.61 4.57
CA LEU A 84 -0.21 16.91 3.79
C LEU A 84 0.47 15.74 3.07
N GLU A 85 -0.02 14.53 3.34
CA GLU A 85 0.37 13.31 2.65
C GLU A 85 -0.87 12.73 1.95
N VAL A 86 -0.70 12.36 0.69
CA VAL A 86 -1.75 11.77 -0.13
C VAL A 86 -1.22 10.52 -0.81
N ASP A 87 -1.80 9.39 -0.43
CA ASP A 87 -1.47 8.05 -0.90
C ASP A 87 -2.48 7.67 -1.97
N SER A 88 -2.05 7.64 -3.22
CA SER A 88 -2.88 7.15 -4.32
C SER A 88 -2.50 5.70 -4.61
N TYR A 89 -3.47 4.80 -4.64
CA TYR A 89 -3.19 3.38 -4.80
C TYR A 89 -4.15 2.71 -5.77
N MET A 90 -3.66 1.61 -6.32
CA MET A 90 -4.47 0.68 -7.09
C MET A 90 -4.00 -0.74 -6.83
N GLY A 91 -4.91 -1.69 -6.94
CA GLY A 91 -4.58 -3.08 -6.72
C GLY A 91 -5.65 -4.03 -7.20
N PHE A 92 -5.36 -5.30 -6.96
CA PHE A 92 -6.23 -6.41 -7.25
C PHE A 92 -6.27 -7.31 -6.01
N LYS A 93 -7.47 -7.57 -5.50
CA LYS A 93 -7.72 -8.45 -4.37
C LYS A 93 -8.74 -9.50 -4.75
N GLN A 94 -8.42 -10.76 -4.51
CA GLN A 94 -9.34 -11.86 -4.76
C GLN A 94 -9.31 -12.86 -3.63
N SER A 95 -10.48 -13.39 -3.28
CA SER A 95 -10.64 -14.48 -2.33
C SER A 95 -11.14 -15.69 -3.11
N PHE A 96 -10.40 -16.79 -3.07
CA PHE A 96 -10.84 -18.02 -3.72
C PHE A 96 -11.93 -18.71 -2.92
N ASP A 97 -11.80 -18.66 -1.59
CA ASP A 97 -12.78 -19.12 -0.61
C ASP A 97 -12.65 -18.29 0.69
N HIS A 98 -13.21 -18.78 1.80
CA HIS A 98 -13.12 -18.11 3.10
C HIS A 98 -11.75 -18.25 3.79
N THR A 99 -10.80 -18.96 3.19
CA THR A 99 -9.53 -19.33 3.78
C THR A 99 -8.34 -18.79 3.00
N LEU A 100 -8.39 -18.79 1.67
CA LEU A 100 -7.32 -18.40 0.79
C LEU A 100 -7.70 -17.16 -0.02
N GLY A 101 -6.87 -16.13 0.10
CA GLY A 101 -6.97 -14.93 -0.71
C GLY A 101 -5.58 -14.39 -1.05
N TYR A 102 -5.55 -13.51 -2.03
CA TYR A 102 -4.35 -12.74 -2.34
C TYR A 102 -4.70 -11.30 -2.64
N GLU A 103 -3.73 -10.43 -2.43
CA GLU A 103 -3.80 -9.03 -2.75
C GLU A 103 -2.46 -8.60 -3.31
N VAL A 104 -2.48 -7.87 -4.43
CA VAL A 104 -1.30 -7.21 -5.00
C VAL A 104 -1.67 -5.79 -5.36
N GLY A 105 -0.74 -4.87 -5.24
CA GLY A 105 -1.02 -3.48 -5.56
C GLY A 105 0.21 -2.61 -5.55
N MET A 106 -0.04 -1.34 -5.84
CA MET A 106 0.95 -0.30 -5.78
C MET A 106 0.39 0.94 -5.12
N ILE A 107 1.28 1.72 -4.53
CA ILE A 107 1.00 2.96 -3.82
C ILE A 107 1.96 4.00 -4.35
N HIS A 108 1.44 5.17 -4.65
CA HIS A 108 2.19 6.39 -4.93
C HIS A 108 1.95 7.36 -3.77
N TYR A 109 3.01 7.63 -3.02
CA TYR A 109 3.00 8.59 -1.92
C TYR A 109 3.39 9.95 -2.46
N SER A 110 2.54 10.95 -2.20
CA SER A 110 2.77 12.33 -2.61
C SER A 110 2.67 13.30 -1.43
N TYR A 111 3.49 14.34 -1.47
CA TYR A 111 3.56 15.34 -0.40
C TYR A 111 3.36 16.77 -0.97
N PRO A 112 2.13 17.15 -1.38
CA PRO A 112 1.90 18.31 -2.25
C PRO A 112 2.28 19.68 -1.69
N LYS A 113 2.52 19.79 -0.38
CA LYS A 113 2.81 21.05 0.32
C LYS A 113 4.29 21.24 0.68
N VAL A 114 5.15 20.26 0.37
CA VAL A 114 6.58 20.30 0.69
C VAL A 114 7.38 19.81 -0.51
N ASP A 115 8.63 20.25 -0.60
CA ASP A 115 9.55 19.86 -1.69
C ASP A 115 10.12 18.43 -1.50
N THR A 116 9.37 17.55 -0.83
CA THR A 116 9.74 16.14 -0.69
C THR A 116 9.40 15.41 -1.97
N LEU A 117 10.37 14.66 -2.50
CA LEU A 117 10.17 13.85 -3.69
C LEU A 117 9.20 12.70 -3.39
N ASP A 118 8.31 12.44 -4.34
CA ASP A 118 7.35 11.34 -4.28
C ASP A 118 8.06 9.99 -4.15
N SER A 119 7.36 9.01 -3.57
CA SER A 119 7.86 7.63 -3.45
C SER A 119 6.81 6.63 -3.90
N GLN A 120 7.28 5.46 -4.31
CA GLN A 120 6.41 4.39 -4.80
C GLN A 120 6.64 3.11 -4.03
N GLU A 121 5.58 2.36 -3.80
CA GLU A 121 5.65 1.06 -3.14
C GLU A 121 4.81 0.05 -3.89
N LEU A 122 5.41 -1.11 -4.16
CA LEU A 122 4.73 -2.30 -4.63
C LEU A 122 4.52 -3.22 -3.44
N PHE A 123 3.35 -3.81 -3.32
CA PHE A 123 3.08 -4.78 -2.27
C PHE A 123 2.31 -5.97 -2.81
N GLY A 124 2.45 -7.08 -2.10
CA GLY A 124 1.69 -8.27 -2.37
C GLY A 124 1.63 -9.16 -1.15
N GLY A 125 0.61 -10.00 -1.10
CA GLY A 125 0.52 -10.98 -0.04
C GLY A 125 -0.65 -11.92 -0.15
N LEU A 126 -0.66 -12.88 0.77
CA LEU A 126 -1.59 -13.97 0.86
C LEU A 126 -2.31 -13.92 2.21
N THR A 127 -3.59 -14.22 2.17
CA THR A 127 -4.36 -14.57 3.36
C THR A 127 -4.57 -16.08 3.36
N PHE A 128 -4.21 -16.75 4.44
CA PHE A 128 -4.39 -18.18 4.62
C PHE A 128 -4.94 -18.47 6.03
N LEU A 129 -6.13 -19.05 6.10
CA LEU A 129 -6.82 -19.41 7.35
C LEU A 129 -6.88 -18.25 8.35
N GLY A 130 -7.19 -17.04 7.89
CA GLY A 130 -7.23 -15.82 8.72
C GLY A 130 -5.87 -15.26 9.11
N SER A 131 -4.76 -15.92 8.75
CA SER A 131 -3.41 -15.37 8.85
C SER A 131 -3.03 -14.64 7.57
N ARG A 132 -2.18 -13.62 7.65
CA ARG A 132 -1.75 -12.79 6.53
C ARG A 132 -0.23 -12.83 6.42
N PHE A 133 0.26 -12.96 5.20
CA PHE A 133 1.68 -12.92 4.88
C PHE A 133 1.88 -11.99 3.71
N GLY A 134 2.81 -11.06 3.79
CA GLY A 134 3.04 -10.16 2.66
C GLY A 134 4.44 -9.61 2.61
N ALA A 135 4.72 -8.99 1.47
CA ALA A 135 5.95 -8.31 1.20
C ALA A 135 5.66 -6.99 0.49
N ALA A 136 6.51 -5.99 0.74
CA ALA A 136 6.51 -4.74 0.02
C ALA A 136 7.91 -4.34 -0.37
N PHE A 137 8.01 -3.67 -1.52
CA PHE A 137 9.21 -3.02 -1.99
C PHE A 137 8.88 -1.54 -2.20
N SER A 138 9.57 -0.67 -1.48
CA SER A 138 9.45 0.78 -1.66
C SER A 138 10.71 1.33 -2.32
N ASN A 139 10.50 2.23 -3.28
CA ASN A 139 11.54 3.00 -3.91
C ASN A 139 11.37 4.46 -3.52
N ASP A 140 12.23 4.89 -2.60
CA ASP A 140 12.26 6.24 -2.08
C ASP A 140 13.43 7.00 -2.73
N PRO A 141 13.36 8.33 -2.76
CA PRO A 141 14.43 9.16 -3.31
C PRO A 141 15.80 8.89 -2.67
N ASP A 142 15.82 8.64 -1.36
CA ASP A 142 17.02 8.46 -0.54
C ASP A 142 17.34 6.99 -0.22
N LYS A 143 16.36 6.08 -0.34
CA LYS A 143 16.52 4.68 0.04
C LYS A 143 15.58 3.72 -0.69
N GLN A 144 15.94 2.45 -0.70
CA GLN A 144 15.07 1.36 -1.13
C GLN A 144 14.78 0.47 0.07
N ASN A 145 13.51 0.13 0.28
CA ASN A 145 13.12 -0.70 1.40
C ASN A 145 12.49 -2.00 0.89
N SER A 146 12.81 -3.10 1.55
CA SER A 146 12.14 -4.38 1.34
C SER A 146 11.60 -4.86 2.67
N THR A 147 10.28 -4.97 2.79
CA THR A 147 9.59 -5.37 4.01
C THR A 147 8.92 -6.71 3.79
N VAL A 148 9.00 -7.58 4.79
CA VAL A 148 8.16 -8.77 4.91
C VAL A 148 7.39 -8.71 6.22
N PHE A 149 6.15 -9.18 6.21
CA PHE A 149 5.34 -9.28 7.41
C PHE A 149 4.58 -10.60 7.48
N ALA A 150 4.31 -11.03 8.70
CA ALA A 150 3.43 -12.13 9.02
C ALA A 150 2.51 -11.71 10.17
N ASP A 151 1.22 -11.94 10.02
CA ASP A 151 0.19 -11.69 11.02
C ASP A 151 -0.62 -12.98 11.20
N LEU A 152 -0.53 -13.55 12.40
CA LEU A 152 -1.07 -14.85 12.76
C LEU A 152 -2.44 -14.71 13.47
N GLY A 153 -3.28 -13.80 12.99
CA GLY A 153 -4.62 -13.55 13.55
C GLY A 153 -5.62 -14.70 13.40
N GLY A 154 -5.37 -15.66 12.51
CA GLY A 154 -6.28 -16.79 12.25
C GLY A 154 -6.36 -17.83 13.37
N ASN A 155 -5.31 -17.95 14.18
CA ASN A 155 -5.27 -18.86 15.32
C ASN A 155 -4.64 -18.12 16.50
N GLN A 156 -5.50 -17.49 17.31
CA GLN A 156 -5.08 -16.70 18.47
C GLN A 156 -5.07 -17.57 19.74
N PRO A 157 -3.93 -18.18 20.12
CA PRO A 157 -3.84 -18.88 21.39
C PRO A 157 -4.13 -17.89 22.52
N PHE A 158 -5.06 -18.25 23.40
CA PHE A 158 -5.50 -17.40 24.52
C PHE A 158 -6.09 -16.03 24.09
N GLY A 159 -6.53 -15.89 22.85
CA GLY A 159 -7.06 -14.64 22.30
C GLY A 159 -5.99 -13.57 22.07
N ILE A 160 -4.74 -13.99 21.89
CA ILE A 160 -3.60 -13.11 21.58
C ILE A 160 -3.29 -13.22 20.08
N GLY A 161 -3.34 -12.10 19.38
CA GLY A 161 -2.80 -11.96 18.04
C GLY A 161 -1.28 -11.75 18.09
N ILE A 162 -0.57 -12.31 17.12
CA ILE A 162 0.88 -12.16 16.98
C ILE A 162 1.16 -11.69 15.57
N SER A 163 1.89 -10.58 15.43
CA SER A 163 2.41 -10.14 14.15
C SER A 163 3.89 -9.82 14.22
N MET A 164 4.61 -10.12 13.15
CA MET A 164 6.03 -9.83 12.99
C MET A 164 6.25 -9.07 11.70
N LYS A 165 7.18 -8.12 11.74
CA LYS A 165 7.64 -7.37 10.57
C LYS A 165 9.16 -7.32 10.56
N TYR A 166 9.73 -7.45 9.37
CA TYR A 166 11.16 -7.31 9.13
C TYR A 166 11.37 -6.48 7.87
N THR A 167 12.21 -5.45 7.97
CA THR A 167 12.50 -4.54 6.87
C THR A 167 13.99 -4.41 6.68
N THR A 168 14.44 -4.51 5.43
CA THR A 168 15.80 -4.13 5.02
C THR A 168 15.74 -2.76 4.36
N HIS A 169 16.62 -1.87 4.79
CA HIS A 169 16.83 -0.54 4.26
C HIS A 169 18.16 -0.48 3.51
N GLN A 170 18.12 -0.09 2.24
CA GLN A 170 19.30 0.16 1.42
C GLN A 170 19.37 1.65 1.11
N LEU A 171 20.40 2.34 1.61
CA LEU A 171 20.57 3.76 1.36
C LEU A 171 21.19 3.99 -0.02
N ASN A 172 20.61 4.90 -0.79
CA ASN A 172 21.14 5.27 -2.10
C ASN A 172 22.48 6.03 -1.94
N THR A 173 22.62 6.79 -0.86
CA THR A 173 23.85 7.47 -0.45
C THR A 173 24.22 7.01 0.96
N PRO A 174 25.35 6.28 1.14
CA PRO A 174 25.79 5.85 2.46
C PRO A 174 26.03 7.03 3.41
N VAL A 175 25.67 6.86 4.68
CA VAL A 175 25.85 7.88 5.73
C VAL A 175 27.18 7.63 6.43
N SER A 176 27.98 8.68 6.60
CA SER A 176 29.21 8.60 7.39
C SER A 176 28.90 8.55 8.88
N VAL A 177 29.52 7.59 9.57
CA VAL A 177 29.38 7.36 11.01
C VAL A 177 30.77 7.25 11.62
N ASP A 178 30.86 7.31 12.95
CA ASP A 178 32.15 7.12 13.64
C ASP A 178 32.66 5.69 13.38
N GLY A 179 33.79 5.56 12.69
CA GLY A 179 34.35 4.26 12.31
C GLY A 179 33.96 3.74 10.92
N GLY A 180 33.19 4.47 10.11
CA GLY A 180 32.97 4.07 8.71
C GLY A 180 31.77 4.71 8.00
N TYR A 181 31.07 3.89 7.23
CA TYR A 181 29.88 4.26 6.47
C TYR A 181 28.79 3.20 6.64
N VAL A 182 27.55 3.64 6.82
CA VAL A 182 26.37 2.78 6.80
C VAL A 182 25.70 2.93 5.44
N GLY A 183 25.71 1.85 4.65
CA GLY A 183 25.00 1.76 3.37
C GLY A 183 23.67 1.01 3.46
N SER A 184 23.46 0.22 4.50
CA SER A 184 22.24 -0.55 4.72
C SER A 184 22.05 -0.88 6.19
N PHE A 185 20.81 -1.07 6.60
CA PHE A 185 20.46 -1.56 7.94
C PHE A 185 19.14 -2.32 7.91
N THR A 186 18.81 -2.98 9.01
CA THR A 186 17.58 -3.76 9.12
C THR A 186 16.81 -3.40 10.37
N ASP A 187 15.49 -3.40 10.25
CA ASP A 187 14.56 -3.16 11.34
C ASP A 187 13.63 -4.35 11.50
N TRP A 188 13.22 -4.61 12.74
CA TRP A 188 12.25 -5.65 13.02
C TRP A 188 11.31 -5.24 14.14
N SER A 189 10.13 -5.84 14.15
CA SER A 189 9.19 -5.69 15.24
C SER A 189 8.35 -6.95 15.44
N VAL A 190 7.98 -7.20 16.69
CA VAL A 190 7.00 -8.20 17.09
C VAL A 190 5.93 -7.47 17.89
N GLN A 191 4.67 -7.70 17.53
CA GLN A 191 3.50 -7.17 18.20
C GLN A 191 2.65 -8.30 18.74
N LEU A 192 2.22 -8.14 19.99
CA LEU A 192 1.19 -8.93 20.63
C LEU A 192 -0.04 -8.05 20.78
N SER A 193 -1.18 -8.48 20.23
CA SER A 193 -2.44 -7.75 20.30
C SER A 193 -3.48 -8.55 21.10
N ARG A 194 -4.25 -7.86 21.94
CA ARG A 194 -5.35 -8.48 22.67
C ARG A 194 -6.51 -7.50 22.88
N PRO A 195 -7.73 -7.84 22.44
CA PRO A 195 -8.91 -7.07 22.79
C PRO A 195 -9.24 -7.27 24.28
N PHE A 196 -9.47 -6.16 24.99
CA PHE A 196 -9.81 -6.14 26.40
C PHE A 196 -10.87 -5.08 26.69
N MET A 197 -12.08 -5.51 27.05
CA MET A 197 -13.21 -4.62 27.39
C MET A 197 -13.51 -3.53 26.33
N GLY A 198 -13.40 -3.87 25.05
CA GLY A 198 -13.63 -2.93 23.93
C GLY A 198 -12.47 -1.96 23.69
N VAL A 199 -11.30 -2.23 24.25
CA VAL A 199 -10.04 -1.56 23.95
C VAL A 199 -9.08 -2.60 23.37
N ASP A 200 -8.50 -2.32 22.20
CA ASP A 200 -7.43 -3.12 21.64
C ASP A 200 -6.11 -2.71 22.27
N LEU A 201 -5.46 -3.67 22.95
CA LEU A 201 -4.17 -3.47 23.61
C LEU A 201 -3.08 -4.11 22.75
N ASP A 202 -2.11 -3.29 22.34
CA ASP A 202 -0.95 -3.72 21.57
C ASP A 202 0.33 -3.51 22.40
N LEU A 203 1.11 -4.57 22.54
CA LEU A 203 2.48 -4.54 23.03
C LEU A 203 3.42 -4.81 21.86
N ILE A 204 4.25 -3.83 21.52
CA ILE A 204 5.16 -3.91 20.39
C ILE A 204 6.59 -3.83 20.92
N TYR A 205 7.42 -4.78 20.52
CA TYR A 205 8.86 -4.71 20.71
C TYR A 205 9.54 -4.60 19.36
N SER A 206 10.39 -3.60 19.19
CA SER A 206 11.09 -3.31 17.93
C SER A 206 12.55 -2.98 18.16
N GLY A 207 13.37 -3.18 17.14
CA GLY A 207 14.76 -2.76 17.16
C GLY A 207 15.37 -2.68 15.77
N SER A 208 16.56 -2.11 15.71
CA SER A 208 17.38 -1.99 14.49
C SER A 208 18.69 -2.78 14.62
N SER A 209 19.33 -3.08 13.50
CA SER A 209 20.71 -3.56 13.47
C SER A 209 21.73 -2.46 13.79
N LEU A 210 21.32 -1.20 13.74
CA LEU A 210 22.15 -0.06 14.13
C LEU A 210 22.25 0.05 15.65
N SER A 211 23.37 0.57 16.15
CA SER A 211 23.57 0.82 17.57
C SER A 211 24.58 1.94 17.81
N GLY A 212 24.48 2.63 18.95
CA GLY A 212 25.45 3.66 19.33
C GLY A 212 25.56 4.78 18.30
N GLY A 213 26.79 5.07 17.85
CA GLY A 213 27.06 6.12 16.86
C GLY A 213 26.43 5.87 15.49
N ASP A 214 26.13 4.61 15.15
CA ASP A 214 25.54 4.25 13.86
C ASP A 214 24.07 4.66 13.75
N CYS A 215 23.40 4.95 14.88
CA CYS A 215 22.02 5.46 14.87
C CYS A 215 21.88 6.78 14.09
N SER A 216 22.96 7.54 13.86
CA SER A 216 22.90 8.75 13.04
C SER A 216 22.57 8.47 11.57
N ALA A 217 22.73 7.23 11.11
CA ALA A 217 22.33 6.80 9.78
C ALA A 217 20.83 6.46 9.66
N TYR A 218 20.09 6.44 10.77
CA TYR A 218 18.67 6.09 10.78
C TYR A 218 17.82 7.23 10.19
N SER A 219 17.25 7.01 9.00
CA SER A 219 16.34 7.96 8.35
C SER A 219 14.87 7.52 8.51
N GLY A 220 14.18 8.10 9.49
CA GLY A 220 12.78 7.83 9.78
C GLY A 220 12.16 8.91 10.67
N HIS A 221 10.86 8.82 10.93
CA HIS A 221 10.16 9.79 11.80
C HIS A 221 10.66 9.76 13.26
N ASN A 222 11.24 8.65 13.70
CA ASN A 222 11.90 8.52 14.99
C ASN A 222 13.42 8.50 14.79
N SER A 223 14.14 9.30 15.59
CA SER A 223 15.62 9.34 15.60
C SER A 223 16.27 8.27 16.48
N GLN A 224 15.47 7.37 17.06
CA GLN A 224 15.92 6.33 17.98
C GLN A 224 16.02 5.01 17.20
N CYS A 225 17.23 4.43 17.15
CA CYS A 225 17.47 3.14 16.51
C CYS A 225 17.56 1.97 17.51
N ASP A 226 17.64 2.29 18.80
CA ASP A 226 17.72 1.31 19.89
C ASP A 226 16.41 0.52 20.08
N GLY A 227 16.53 -0.60 20.79
CA GLY A 227 15.38 -1.44 21.14
C GLY A 227 14.31 -0.67 21.93
N LEU A 228 13.08 -0.67 21.42
CA LEU A 228 11.96 0.08 21.98
C LEU A 228 10.78 -0.85 22.29
N VAL A 229 10.20 -0.69 23.47
CA VAL A 229 8.90 -1.28 23.82
C VAL A 229 7.84 -0.19 23.72
N THR A 230 6.85 -0.40 22.88
CA THR A 230 5.70 0.50 22.70
C THR A 230 4.43 -0.17 23.21
N LEU A 231 3.65 0.57 23.99
CA LEU A 231 2.30 0.19 24.39
C LEU A 231 1.33 1.09 23.65
N LYS A 232 0.40 0.49 22.91
CA LYS A 232 -0.69 1.21 22.25
C LYS A 232 -2.02 0.67 22.76
N ALA A 233 -2.95 1.58 23.01
CA ALA A 233 -4.32 1.26 23.39
C ALA A 233 -5.24 2.01 22.44
N GLU A 234 -6.10 1.28 21.73
CA GLU A 234 -7.03 1.85 20.75
C GLU A 234 -8.46 1.47 21.08
N ARG A 235 -9.38 2.41 20.90
CA ARG A 235 -10.82 2.16 21.05
C ARG A 235 -11.56 2.84 19.92
N ALA A 236 -12.24 2.04 19.11
CA ALA A 236 -13.21 2.54 18.15
C ALA A 236 -14.45 3.09 18.90
N PHE A 237 -14.92 4.26 18.49
CA PHE A 237 -16.12 4.92 19.05
C PHE A 237 -17.34 4.85 18.11
N TYR A 238 -17.33 3.91 17.16
CA TYR A 238 -18.37 3.76 16.15
C TYR A 238 -19.12 2.43 16.31
#